data_AF-A0A5D0TTB3-F1
#
_entry.id   AF-A0A5D0TTB3-F1
#
_cell.length_a   1.000
_cell.length_b   1.000
_cell.length_c   1.000
_cell.angle_alpha   90.00
_cell.angle_beta   90.00
_cell.angle_gamma   90.00
#
_symmetry.space_group_name_H-M   'P 1'
#
loop_
_entity.id
_entity.type
_entity.pdbx_description
1 polymer ?
#
loop_
_entity_poly.entity_id
_entity_poly.type
_entity_poly.pdbx_seq_one_letter_code
_entity_poly.pdbx_strand_id
1 'polypeptide(L)'
;MDEESQPAEKAIEYEIALPADAYWTRDGRIPLGPDLTEALNRAVKYLEQGEFGSLSFVAAFDGHWPRDERTIVYRVDDGVVLTLDGRDLQDQVRTALDAGEVDGWSHLPTPETPIPLTEVQARLGVRVYNLLARQGFRTLDEVLAVPEETLRQERGVGRHCLEKIRQLRDPEGPLIRVAHTRPVRQQDEHADLVRRRMSPASLQRYGVLVEPLGQCDLAVSALSVIADSLNSEPLPPADPAVVRLLRDAAEPGLLDAYLRTHEAVPETGSPVSGERAR
;
A
#
# COMPACT_ATOMS: atom_id res chain seq x y z
N MET A 1 9.00 60.08 3.97
CA MET A 1 9.41 58.96 3.11
C MET A 1 9.80 57.88 4.08
N ASP A 2 8.80 57.11 4.50
CA ASP A 2 9.01 55.95 5.34
C ASP A 2 9.52 54.85 4.42
N GLU A 3 10.77 54.45 4.62
CA GLU A 3 11.33 53.24 4.01
C GLU A 3 10.52 52.06 4.56
N GLU A 4 9.65 51.50 3.73
CA GLU A 4 9.14 50.15 3.90
C GLU A 4 10.33 49.20 3.93
N SER A 5 10.83 48.92 5.13
CA SER A 5 11.72 47.81 5.40
C SER A 5 11.04 46.54 4.91
N GLN A 6 11.45 46.05 3.74
CA GLN A 6 11.12 44.72 3.26
C GLN A 6 11.54 43.72 4.35
N PRO A 7 10.66 42.80 4.78
CA PRO A 7 11.03 41.80 5.77
C PRO A 7 12.19 40.98 5.22
N ALA A 8 13.30 40.95 5.96
CA ALA A 8 14.45 40.11 5.62
C ALA A 8 13.97 38.68 5.37
N GLU A 9 14.28 38.16 4.19
CA GLU A 9 13.99 36.78 3.79
C GLU A 9 14.67 35.86 4.80
N LYS A 10 13.86 35.21 5.65
CA LYS A 10 14.38 34.35 6.72
C LYS A 10 15.07 33.15 6.06
N ALA A 11 16.34 32.93 6.39
CA ALA A 11 17.06 31.77 5.88
C ALA A 11 16.44 30.50 6.46
N ILE A 12 15.92 29.64 5.58
CA ILE A 12 15.34 28.35 5.94
C ILE A 12 16.46 27.32 6.00
N GLU A 13 16.47 26.51 7.06
CA GLU A 13 17.30 25.31 7.17
C GLU A 13 16.41 24.12 7.49
N TYR A 14 16.49 23.06 6.69
CA TYR A 14 15.74 21.84 6.94
C TYR A 14 16.51 20.93 7.89
N GLU A 15 15.79 20.40 8.87
CA GLU A 15 16.32 19.53 9.91
C GLU A 15 15.42 18.30 10.12
N ILE A 16 15.97 17.23 10.68
CA ILE A 16 15.19 16.09 11.17
C ILE A 16 15.42 15.80 12.65
N ALA A 17 14.41 15.17 13.26
CA ALA A 17 14.51 14.46 14.53
C ALA A 17 14.04 13.01 14.38
N LEU A 18 14.73 12.10 15.08
CA LEU A 18 14.53 10.65 15.03
C LEU A 18 14.38 10.08 16.46
N PRO A 19 13.38 9.21 16.72
CA PRO A 19 12.16 8.99 15.93
C PRO A 19 11.27 10.24 15.86
N ALA A 20 10.13 10.18 15.15
CA ALA A 20 9.23 11.33 14.98
C ALA A 20 8.78 12.00 16.30
N ASP A 21 8.76 11.26 17.40
CA ASP A 21 8.38 11.74 18.73
C ASP A 21 9.55 12.16 19.63
N ALA A 22 10.79 12.12 19.11
CA ALA A 22 11.99 12.44 19.87
C ALA A 22 11.87 13.84 20.48
N TYR A 23 12.16 13.92 21.78
CA TYR A 23 12.06 15.18 22.52
C TYR A 23 12.94 16.25 21.86
N TRP A 24 12.40 17.47 21.82
CA TRP A 24 12.90 18.72 21.24
C TRP A 24 14.20 19.24 21.87
N THR A 25 15.08 18.36 22.36
CA THR A 25 16.41 18.72 22.83
C THR A 25 17.29 19.02 21.63
N ARG A 26 17.99 20.16 21.69
CA ARG A 26 18.87 20.67 20.62
C ARG A 26 19.91 19.65 20.13
N ASP A 27 20.27 18.68 20.98
CA ASP A 27 21.33 17.70 20.74
C ASP A 27 20.90 16.49 19.88
N GLY A 28 19.60 16.34 19.57
CA GLY A 28 19.07 15.25 18.74
C GLY A 28 18.72 15.64 17.31
N ARG A 29 19.13 16.85 16.88
CA ARG A 29 18.76 17.43 15.58
C ARG A 29 19.83 17.15 14.55
N ILE A 30 19.40 16.77 13.36
CA ILE A 30 20.31 16.52 12.24
C ILE A 30 20.01 17.57 11.17
N PRO A 31 20.91 18.54 10.96
CA PRO A 31 20.75 19.53 9.89
C PRO A 31 20.96 18.86 8.53
N LEU A 32 20.07 19.16 7.59
CA LEU A 32 20.07 18.58 6.26
C LEU A 32 20.46 19.59 5.18
N GLY A 33 20.25 20.88 5.43
CA GLY A 33 20.61 21.99 4.54
C GLY A 33 19.42 22.86 4.16
N PRO A 34 19.63 23.93 3.36
CA PRO A 34 18.60 24.89 3.02
C PRO A 34 17.73 24.51 1.83
N ASP A 35 18.12 23.49 1.05
CA ASP A 35 17.38 23.02 -0.12
C ASP A 35 16.40 21.90 0.28
N LEU A 36 15.11 22.08 -0.03
CA LEU A 36 14.06 21.14 0.36
C LEU A 36 14.30 19.75 -0.22
N THR A 37 14.60 19.68 -1.52
CA THR A 37 14.69 18.43 -2.26
C THR A 37 15.95 17.66 -1.86
N GLU A 38 17.09 18.33 -1.71
CA GLU A 38 18.32 17.73 -1.18
C GLU A 38 18.13 17.27 0.27
N ALA A 39 17.46 18.08 1.10
CA ALA A 39 17.17 17.70 2.47
C ALA A 39 16.26 16.48 2.55
N LEU A 40 15.19 16.42 1.74
CA LEU A 40 14.31 15.25 1.68
C LEU A 40 15.05 13.99 1.22
N ASN A 41 15.87 14.08 0.18
CA ASN A 41 16.71 12.97 -0.29
C ASN A 41 17.68 12.47 0.79
N ARG A 42 18.14 13.34 1.70
CA ARG A 42 18.94 12.93 2.86
C ARG A 42 18.06 12.34 3.97
N ALA A 43 16.89 12.91 4.24
CA ALA A 43 15.96 12.45 5.26
C ALA A 43 15.47 11.01 4.98
N VAL A 44 15.08 10.71 3.74
CA VAL A 44 14.59 9.37 3.38
C VAL A 44 15.65 8.27 3.50
N LYS A 45 16.94 8.60 3.39
CA LYS A 45 18.04 7.65 3.66
C LYS A 45 18.06 7.15 5.11
N TYR A 46 17.60 7.97 6.06
CA TYR A 46 17.45 7.52 7.45
C TYR A 46 16.30 6.52 7.59
N LEU A 47 15.22 6.69 6.82
CA LEU A 47 14.12 5.72 6.77
C LEU A 47 14.54 4.43 6.06
N GLU A 48 15.38 4.53 5.02
CA GLU A 48 15.91 3.39 4.25
C GLU A 48 16.78 2.48 5.12
N GLN A 49 17.63 3.06 5.98
CA GLN A 49 18.50 2.34 6.91
C GLN A 49 17.72 1.43 7.89
N GLY A 50 16.42 1.68 8.09
CA GLY A 50 15.51 0.80 8.81
C GLY A 50 15.64 0.82 10.34
N GLU A 51 16.49 1.67 10.90
CA GLU A 51 16.58 1.85 12.36
C GLU A 51 15.32 2.54 12.91
N PHE A 52 14.78 3.50 12.15
CA PHE A 52 13.57 4.24 12.50
C PHE A 52 12.55 4.16 11.36
N GLY A 53 11.30 3.88 11.70
CA GLY A 53 10.19 3.89 10.74
C GLY A 53 9.52 5.26 10.58
N SER A 54 9.90 6.24 11.41
CA SER A 54 9.32 7.59 11.38
C SER A 54 10.36 8.65 11.71
N LEU A 55 10.16 9.86 11.16
CA LEU A 55 10.96 11.04 11.46
C LEU A 55 10.08 12.30 11.49
N SER A 56 10.54 13.33 12.19
CA SER A 56 9.97 14.68 12.10
C SER A 56 10.83 15.50 11.15
N PHE A 57 10.26 15.99 10.06
CA PHE A 57 10.92 16.87 9.09
C PHE A 57 10.48 18.31 9.35
N VAL A 58 11.43 19.24 9.50
CA VAL A 58 11.15 20.59 10.00
C VAL A 58 11.86 21.62 9.13
N ALA A 59 11.14 22.70 8.79
CA ALA A 59 11.71 23.92 8.26
C ALA A 59 12.04 24.86 9.44
N ALA A 60 13.32 24.93 9.80
CA ALA A 60 13.81 25.80 10.84
C ALA A 60 14.12 27.20 10.28
N PHE A 61 13.83 28.23 11.07
CA PHE A 61 14.13 29.62 10.72
C PHE A 61 15.02 30.19 11.83
N ASP A 62 16.20 30.70 11.48
CA ASP A 62 17.15 31.28 12.44
C ASP A 62 17.45 30.33 13.64
N GLY A 63 17.47 29.01 13.41
CA GLY A 63 17.66 27.98 14.44
C GLY A 63 16.45 27.74 15.37
N HIS A 64 15.30 28.32 15.06
CA HIS A 64 14.02 28.06 15.73
C HIS A 64 13.20 27.03 14.95
N TRP A 65 12.56 26.09 15.66
CA TRP A 65 11.62 25.11 15.11
C TRP A 65 10.19 25.62 15.35
N PRO A 66 9.52 26.21 14.34
CA PRO A 66 8.11 26.54 14.47
C PRO A 66 7.32 25.24 14.53
N ARG A 67 6.40 25.11 15.48
CA ARG A 67 5.53 23.92 15.56
C ARG A 67 4.68 23.72 14.31
N ASP A 68 4.35 24.81 13.61
CA ASP A 68 3.51 24.80 12.41
C ASP A 68 4.30 24.47 11.13
N GLU A 69 5.63 24.44 11.19
CA GLU A 69 6.55 24.26 10.04
C GLU A 69 7.25 22.91 10.13
N ARG A 70 6.46 21.90 10.46
CA ARG A 70 6.90 20.51 10.56
C ARG A 70 5.93 19.61 9.80
N THR A 71 6.43 18.45 9.40
CA THR A 71 5.61 17.30 9.02
C THR A 71 6.26 16.05 9.58
N ILE A 72 5.44 15.13 10.05
CA ILE A 72 5.91 13.79 10.37
C ILE A 72 5.96 13.00 9.07
N VAL A 73 7.00 12.20 8.89
CA VAL A 73 7.18 11.31 7.73
C VAL A 73 7.28 9.88 8.25
N TYR A 74 6.30 9.06 7.91
CA TYR A 74 6.24 7.64 8.22
C TYR A 74 6.66 6.83 6.99
N ARG A 75 7.58 5.89 7.14
CA ARG A 75 7.82 4.84 6.15
C ARG A 75 6.64 3.87 6.18
N VAL A 76 5.98 3.74 5.03
CA VAL A 76 4.85 2.82 4.83
C VAL A 76 5.33 1.53 4.20
N ASP A 77 6.15 1.64 3.15
CA ASP A 77 6.73 0.54 2.40
C ASP A 77 8.11 0.96 1.86
N ASP A 78 8.77 0.09 1.11
CA ASP A 78 9.99 0.40 0.36
C ASP A 78 9.70 1.48 -0.69
N GLY A 79 10.31 2.66 -0.51
CA GLY A 79 10.10 3.80 -1.42
C GLY A 79 8.75 4.50 -1.26
N VAL A 80 8.00 4.25 -0.19
CA VAL A 80 6.70 4.89 0.05
C VAL A 80 6.63 5.50 1.45
N VAL A 81 6.27 6.79 1.52
CA VAL A 81 6.07 7.50 2.79
C VAL A 81 4.67 8.08 2.93
N LEU A 82 4.20 8.17 4.16
CA LEU A 82 3.04 8.94 4.57
C LEU A 82 3.51 10.19 5.30
N THR A 83 3.00 11.35 4.91
CA THR A 83 3.22 12.62 5.62
C THR A 83 2.02 12.95 6.50
N LEU A 84 2.24 13.42 7.73
CA LEU A 84 1.19 13.81 8.68
C LEU A 84 1.54 15.09 9.45
N ASP A 85 0.52 15.71 10.05
CA ASP A 85 0.65 16.81 11.02
C ASP A 85 1.46 18.03 10.52
N GLY A 86 1.34 18.39 9.23
CA GLY A 86 1.90 19.62 8.70
C GLY A 86 0.90 20.48 7.95
N ARG A 87 1.27 21.75 7.74
CA ARG A 87 0.55 22.70 6.89
C ARG A 87 1.27 22.80 5.55
N ASP A 88 1.71 24.00 5.19
CA ASP A 88 2.38 24.31 3.93
C ASP A 88 3.61 23.42 3.71
N LEU A 89 4.38 23.10 4.75
CA LEU A 89 5.52 22.19 4.63
C LEU A 89 5.10 20.76 4.24
N GLN A 90 3.97 20.25 4.76
CA GLN A 90 3.47 18.93 4.35
C GLN A 90 3.14 18.94 2.86
N ASP A 91 2.45 19.97 2.38
CA ASP A 91 2.07 20.08 0.98
C ASP A 91 3.30 20.23 0.05
N GLN A 92 4.33 20.96 0.49
CA GLN A 92 5.62 21.05 -0.22
C GLN A 92 6.32 19.69 -0.31
N VAL A 93 6.40 18.94 0.80
CA VAL A 93 7.02 17.61 0.82
C VAL A 93 6.25 16.64 -0.08
N ARG A 94 4.91 16.66 -0.02
CA ARG A 94 4.06 15.85 -0.89
C ARG A 94 4.29 16.17 -2.36
N THR A 95 4.33 17.46 -2.70
CA THR A 95 4.56 17.92 -4.08
C THR A 95 5.91 17.44 -4.61
N ALA A 96 6.98 17.54 -3.82
CA ALA A 96 8.30 17.06 -4.21
C ALA A 96 8.35 15.54 -4.43
N LEU A 97 7.68 14.77 -3.55
CA LEU A 97 7.55 13.31 -3.70
C LEU A 97 6.72 12.92 -4.93
N ASP A 98 5.59 13.57 -5.14
CA ASP A 98 4.69 13.29 -6.27
C ASP A 98 5.29 13.71 -7.62
N ALA A 99 6.14 14.74 -7.63
CA ALA A 99 6.91 15.17 -8.79
C ALA A 99 8.10 14.26 -9.11
N GLY A 100 8.42 13.29 -8.24
CA GLY A 100 9.55 12.38 -8.40
C GLY A 100 10.91 13.04 -8.18
N GLU A 101 10.97 14.12 -7.40
CA GLU A 101 12.21 14.83 -7.08
C GLU A 101 13.04 14.13 -5.98
N VAL A 102 12.43 13.17 -5.30
CA VAL A 102 13.08 12.33 -4.28
C VAL A 102 13.33 10.95 -4.87
N ASP A 103 14.61 10.59 -5.02
CA ASP A 103 15.02 9.43 -5.80
C ASP A 103 14.47 8.12 -5.23
N GLY A 104 13.56 7.47 -5.96
CA GLY A 104 13.00 6.17 -5.58
C GLY A 104 11.96 6.23 -4.46
N TRP A 105 11.50 7.43 -4.09
CA TRP A 105 10.48 7.62 -3.06
C TRP A 105 9.24 8.33 -3.60
N SER A 106 8.09 7.96 -3.05
CA SER A 106 6.79 8.51 -3.41
C SER A 106 5.92 8.71 -2.17
N HIS A 107 4.93 9.58 -2.28
CA HIS A 107 3.94 9.77 -1.23
C HIS A 107 2.82 8.73 -1.34
N LEU A 108 2.32 8.24 -0.21
CA LEU A 108 1.16 7.35 -0.16
C LEU A 108 -0.06 8.04 -0.79
N PRO A 109 -0.67 7.49 -1.86
CA PRO A 109 -1.82 8.11 -2.48
C PRO A 109 -2.99 8.20 -1.50
N THR A 110 -3.68 9.34 -1.52
CA THR A 110 -4.91 9.50 -0.74
C THR A 110 -6.01 8.67 -1.40
N PRO A 111 -6.70 7.77 -0.66
CA PRO A 111 -7.80 7.00 -1.23
C PRO A 111 -8.95 7.91 -1.65
N GLU A 112 -9.73 7.50 -2.66
CA GLU A 112 -10.85 8.30 -3.18
C GLU A 112 -11.95 8.52 -2.13
N THR A 113 -12.14 7.56 -1.24
CA THR A 113 -13.14 7.61 -0.16
C THR A 113 -12.47 7.26 1.17
N PRO A 114 -11.70 8.19 1.77
CA PRO A 114 -11.02 7.94 3.03
C PRO A 114 -12.04 7.80 4.14
N ILE A 115 -11.79 6.90 5.09
CA ILE A 115 -12.67 6.73 6.25
C ILE A 115 -12.15 7.59 7.39
N PRO A 116 -12.91 8.62 7.83
CA PRO A 116 -12.48 9.47 8.92
C PRO A 116 -12.22 8.66 10.19
N LEU A 117 -11.12 8.97 10.88
CA LEU A 117 -10.75 8.31 12.12
C LEU A 117 -11.85 8.45 13.20
N THR A 118 -12.64 9.51 13.13
CA THR A 118 -13.80 9.75 13.99
C THR A 118 -14.88 8.67 13.85
N GLU A 119 -15.07 8.10 12.67
CA GLU A 119 -16.09 7.06 12.43
C GLU A 119 -15.76 5.76 13.15
N VAL A 120 -14.47 5.48 13.38
CA VAL A 120 -14.00 4.27 14.06
C VAL A 120 -13.63 4.52 15.53
N GLN A 121 -13.87 5.72 16.06
CA GLN A 121 -13.56 6.09 17.44
C GLN A 121 -14.17 5.13 18.46
N ALA A 122 -15.41 4.69 18.25
CA ALA A 122 -16.09 3.76 19.17
C ALA A 122 -15.39 2.39 19.25
N ARG A 123 -14.83 1.89 18.13
CA ARG A 123 -14.11 0.61 18.07
C ARG A 123 -12.72 0.72 18.70
N LEU A 124 -12.01 1.82 18.42
CA LEU A 124 -10.69 2.13 18.98
C LEU A 124 -10.73 2.38 20.49
N GLY A 125 -11.79 3.04 20.96
CA GLY A 125 -11.89 3.59 22.30
C GLY A 125 -11.16 4.94 22.42
N VAL A 126 -11.62 5.77 23.35
CA VAL A 126 -11.21 7.18 23.50
C VAL A 126 -9.69 7.34 23.63
N ARG A 127 -9.03 6.45 24.38
CA ARG A 127 -7.59 6.56 24.63
C ARG A 127 -6.75 6.34 23.36
N VAL A 128 -7.10 5.32 22.57
CA VAL A 128 -6.38 4.98 21.33
C VAL A 128 -6.68 6.02 20.26
N TYR A 129 -7.95 6.41 20.10
CA TYR A 129 -8.35 7.49 19.20
C TYR A 129 -7.57 8.78 19.49
N ASN A 130 -7.56 9.24 20.75
CA ASN A 130 -6.86 10.47 21.11
C ASN A 130 -5.35 10.36 20.94
N LEU A 131 -4.76 9.17 21.05
CA LEU A 131 -3.34 8.98 20.76
C LEU A 131 -3.05 9.19 19.28
N LEU A 132 -3.77 8.48 18.40
CA LEU A 132 -3.61 8.58 16.95
C LEU A 132 -3.92 9.99 16.43
N ALA A 133 -5.01 10.60 16.89
CA ALA A 133 -5.36 11.97 16.52
C ALA A 133 -4.28 13.00 16.93
N ARG A 134 -3.61 12.80 18.06
CA ARG A 134 -2.50 13.66 18.52
C ARG A 134 -1.22 13.48 17.70
N GLN A 135 -1.06 12.35 17.03
CA GLN A 135 0.04 12.09 16.10
C GLN A 135 -0.28 12.60 14.68
N GLY A 136 -1.47 13.17 14.48
CA GLY A 136 -1.87 13.76 13.19
C GLY A 136 -2.64 12.82 12.28
N PHE A 137 -2.93 11.58 12.68
CA PHE A 137 -3.79 10.68 11.91
C PHE A 137 -5.22 11.24 11.83
N ARG A 138 -5.74 11.34 10.62
CA ARG A 138 -7.09 11.85 10.30
C ARG A 138 -7.99 10.76 9.74
N THR A 139 -7.43 9.75 9.09
CA THR A 139 -8.19 8.67 8.46
C THR A 139 -7.77 7.30 8.98
N LEU A 140 -8.64 6.30 8.87
CA LEU A 140 -8.29 4.92 9.19
C LEU A 140 -7.28 4.37 8.17
N ASP A 141 -7.39 4.75 6.90
CA ASP A 141 -6.47 4.33 5.84
C ASP A 141 -5.02 4.70 6.16
N GLU A 142 -4.78 5.93 6.65
CA GLU A 142 -3.46 6.36 7.12
C GLU A 142 -2.92 5.46 8.25
N VAL A 143 -3.76 5.14 9.24
CA VAL A 143 -3.37 4.27 10.36
C VAL A 143 -3.05 2.86 9.90
N LEU A 144 -3.83 2.33 8.96
CA LEU A 144 -3.66 0.97 8.44
C LEU A 144 -2.51 0.86 7.45
N ALA A 145 -2.12 1.95 6.80
CA ALA A 145 -0.95 1.98 5.92
C ALA A 145 0.36 1.85 6.70
N VAL A 146 0.46 2.44 7.90
CA VAL A 146 1.72 2.40 8.66
C VAL A 146 1.99 1.00 9.23
N PRO A 147 3.20 0.42 9.03
CA PRO A 147 3.60 -0.85 9.63
C PRO A 147 3.49 -0.85 11.16
N GLU A 148 3.14 -1.99 11.74
CA GLU A 148 3.00 -2.10 13.19
C GLU A 148 4.32 -1.90 13.93
N GLU A 149 5.43 -2.30 13.32
CA GLU A 149 6.78 -2.11 13.82
C GLU A 149 7.09 -0.63 13.96
N THR A 150 6.75 0.16 12.94
CA THR A 150 6.88 1.62 12.95
C THR A 150 5.98 2.24 14.02
N LEU A 151 4.69 1.86 14.07
CA LEU A 151 3.77 2.37 15.10
C LEU A 151 4.23 2.02 16.51
N ARG A 152 4.87 0.87 16.73
CA ARG A 152 5.38 0.46 18.05
C ARG A 152 6.51 1.34 18.57
N GLN A 153 7.26 1.99 17.69
CA GLN A 153 8.32 2.93 18.07
C GLN A 153 7.76 4.23 18.66
N GLU A 154 6.49 4.51 18.38
CA GLU A 154 5.83 5.73 18.84
C GLU A 154 5.43 5.69 20.32
N ARG A 155 5.65 6.79 21.01
CA ARG A 155 5.34 6.93 22.42
C ARG A 155 3.86 6.78 22.70
N GLY A 156 3.57 5.81 23.56
CA GLY A 156 2.22 5.52 24.02
C GLY A 156 1.51 4.47 23.17
N VAL A 157 2.10 4.04 22.04
CA VAL A 157 1.61 2.91 21.25
C VAL A 157 2.11 1.60 21.89
N GLY A 158 1.38 1.14 22.90
CA GLY A 158 1.61 -0.15 23.53
C GLY A 158 0.87 -1.31 22.85
N ARG A 159 1.08 -2.53 23.36
CA ARG A 159 0.40 -3.76 22.90
C ARG A 159 -1.11 -3.61 22.73
N HIS A 160 -1.78 -2.98 23.71
CA HIS A 160 -3.23 -2.76 23.65
C HIS A 160 -3.68 -1.87 22.49
N CYS A 161 -2.88 -0.84 22.14
CA CYS A 161 -3.15 0.02 21.00
C CYS A 161 -3.07 -0.78 19.69
N LEU A 162 -2.00 -1.56 19.52
CA LEU A 162 -1.80 -2.39 18.33
C LEU A 162 -2.87 -3.48 18.19
N GLU A 163 -3.30 -4.12 19.29
CA GLU A 163 -4.41 -5.07 19.27
C GLU A 163 -5.71 -4.44 18.76
N LYS A 164 -5.99 -3.19 19.15
CA LYS A 164 -7.15 -2.44 18.64
C LYS A 164 -7.04 -2.13 17.15
N ILE A 165 -5.85 -1.75 16.68
CA ILE A 165 -5.59 -1.49 15.26
C ILE A 165 -5.75 -2.79 14.44
N ARG A 166 -5.24 -3.93 14.94
CA ARG A 166 -5.42 -5.25 14.30
C ARG A 166 -6.89 -5.64 14.15
N GLN A 167 -7.71 -5.39 15.17
CA GLN A 167 -9.16 -5.62 15.11
C GLN A 167 -9.87 -4.76 14.05
N LEU A 168 -9.23 -3.71 13.54
CA LEU A 168 -9.75 -2.92 12.41
C LEU A 168 -9.31 -3.46 11.05
N ARG A 169 -8.25 -4.30 10.98
CA ARG A 169 -7.79 -4.96 9.76
C ARG A 169 -8.61 -6.21 9.40
N ASP A 170 -9.39 -6.73 10.33
CA ASP A 170 -10.10 -8.00 10.18
C ASP A 170 -11.34 -7.85 9.27
N PRO A 171 -11.45 -8.58 8.13
CA PRO A 171 -12.46 -8.39 7.09
C PRO A 171 -13.92 -8.72 7.47
N GLU A 172 -14.18 -9.27 8.67
CA GLU A 172 -15.56 -9.52 9.12
C GLU A 172 -16.26 -8.29 9.74
N GLY A 173 -15.57 -7.15 9.87
CA GLY A 173 -16.20 -5.86 10.13
C GLY A 173 -16.45 -5.09 8.83
N PRO A 174 -17.54 -4.31 8.70
CA PRO A 174 -17.65 -3.39 7.57
C PRO A 174 -16.51 -2.36 7.68
N LEU A 175 -15.79 -2.16 6.55
CA LEU A 175 -14.64 -1.27 6.31
C LEU A 175 -13.29 -1.94 6.69
N ILE A 176 -12.26 -2.13 5.84
CA ILE A 176 -11.71 -1.35 4.70
C ILE A 176 -10.88 -2.28 3.79
N ARG A 177 -10.93 -2.09 2.46
CA ARG A 177 -9.88 -2.55 1.53
C ARG A 177 -8.97 -1.36 1.23
N VAL A 178 -7.78 -1.31 1.82
CA VAL A 178 -6.74 -0.39 1.37
C VAL A 178 -6.18 -1.01 0.09
N ALA A 179 -6.51 -0.42 -1.06
CA ALA A 179 -5.90 -0.81 -2.33
C ALA A 179 -4.48 -0.24 -2.33
N HIS A 180 -3.53 -0.96 -1.73
CA HIS A 180 -2.13 -0.71 -1.98
C HIS A 180 -1.86 -1.11 -3.43
N THR A 181 -1.81 -0.15 -4.34
CA THR A 181 -1.30 -0.37 -5.70
C THR A 181 0.17 -0.76 -5.58
N ARG A 182 0.46 -2.05 -5.75
CA ARG A 182 1.83 -2.56 -5.77
C ARG A 182 2.63 -1.94 -6.92
N PRO A 183 3.97 -1.90 -6.83
CA PRO A 183 4.81 -1.54 -7.97
C PRO A 183 4.46 -2.41 -9.19
N VAL A 184 4.39 -1.81 -10.38
CA VAL A 184 3.97 -2.50 -11.62
C VAL A 184 4.70 -3.82 -11.85
N ARG A 185 6.00 -3.88 -11.53
CA ARG A 185 6.80 -5.13 -11.63
C ARG A 185 6.27 -6.27 -10.76
N GLN A 186 5.81 -5.99 -9.55
CA GLN A 186 5.24 -7.02 -8.67
C GLN A 186 3.83 -7.43 -9.11
N GLN A 187 3.08 -6.52 -9.74
CA GLN A 187 1.76 -6.84 -10.31
C GLN A 187 1.91 -7.83 -11.48
N ASP A 188 2.89 -7.60 -12.35
CA ASP A 188 3.21 -8.49 -13.48
C ASP A 188 3.65 -9.88 -12.97
N GLU A 189 4.51 -9.93 -11.95
CA GLU A 189 4.94 -11.19 -11.33
C GLU A 189 3.78 -11.99 -10.72
N HIS A 190 2.83 -11.29 -10.09
CA HIS A 190 1.64 -11.90 -9.51
C HIS A 190 0.67 -12.42 -10.58
N ALA A 191 0.41 -11.63 -11.62
CA ALA A 191 -0.40 -12.05 -12.76
C ALA A 191 0.21 -13.27 -13.44
N ASP A 192 1.53 -13.27 -13.67
CA ASP A 192 2.24 -14.39 -14.27
C ASP A 192 2.21 -15.65 -13.40
N LEU A 193 2.29 -15.51 -12.08
CA LEU A 193 2.15 -16.64 -11.15
C LEU A 193 0.76 -17.28 -11.28
N VAL A 194 -0.30 -16.46 -11.30
CA VAL A 194 -1.67 -16.94 -11.47
C VAL A 194 -1.82 -17.61 -12.84
N ARG A 195 -1.33 -17.00 -13.93
CA ARG A 195 -1.36 -17.59 -15.29
C ARG A 195 -0.70 -18.96 -15.34
N ARG A 196 0.49 -19.09 -14.76
CA ARG A 196 1.25 -20.36 -14.76
C ARG A 196 0.58 -21.46 -13.96
N ARG A 197 -0.21 -21.11 -12.95
CA ARG A 197 -0.86 -22.07 -12.07
C ARG A 197 -2.24 -22.49 -12.54
N MET A 198 -2.93 -21.66 -13.32
CA MET A 198 -4.22 -22.00 -13.89
C MET A 198 -4.10 -22.96 -15.07
N SER A 199 -5.04 -23.91 -15.16
CA SER A 199 -5.14 -24.79 -16.33
C SER A 199 -5.57 -23.99 -17.58
N PRO A 200 -5.30 -24.48 -18.80
CA PRO A 200 -5.76 -23.80 -20.02
C PRO A 200 -7.29 -23.61 -20.08
N ALA A 201 -8.08 -24.58 -19.61
CA ALA A 201 -9.54 -24.46 -19.54
C ALA A 201 -9.99 -23.41 -18.51
N SER A 202 -9.33 -23.34 -17.36
CA SER A 202 -9.59 -22.29 -16.37
C SER A 202 -9.23 -20.91 -16.88
N LEU A 203 -8.13 -20.77 -17.63
CA LEU A 203 -7.75 -19.49 -18.25
C LEU A 203 -8.74 -19.05 -19.33
N GLN A 204 -9.36 -19.98 -20.07
CA GLN A 204 -10.41 -19.62 -21.02
C GLN A 204 -11.68 -19.11 -20.32
N ARG A 205 -12.04 -19.66 -19.16
CA ARG A 205 -13.21 -19.23 -18.38
C ARG A 205 -12.96 -17.95 -17.58
N TYR A 206 -11.81 -17.88 -16.94
CA TYR A 206 -11.51 -16.93 -15.87
C TYR A 206 -10.30 -16.04 -16.20
N GLY A 207 -9.81 -16.03 -17.44
CA GLY A 207 -8.66 -15.24 -17.85
C GLY A 207 -8.79 -13.75 -17.56
N VAL A 208 -10.02 -13.23 -17.56
CA VAL A 208 -10.34 -11.85 -17.17
C VAL A 208 -9.99 -11.53 -15.71
N LEU A 209 -9.93 -12.53 -14.83
CA LEU A 209 -9.61 -12.36 -13.41
C LEU A 209 -8.10 -12.30 -13.16
N VAL A 210 -7.27 -12.73 -14.11
CA VAL A 210 -5.81 -12.80 -13.93
C VAL A 210 -5.22 -11.41 -13.66
N GLU A 211 -5.58 -10.43 -14.47
CA GLU A 211 -5.03 -9.06 -14.36
C GLU A 211 -5.49 -8.38 -13.05
N PRO A 212 -6.80 -8.39 -12.69
CA PRO A 212 -7.23 -7.90 -11.38
C PRO A 212 -6.58 -8.64 -10.21
N LEU A 213 -6.34 -9.95 -10.30
CA LEU A 213 -5.65 -10.71 -9.25
C LEU A 213 -4.17 -10.32 -9.14
N GLY A 214 -3.52 -9.96 -10.25
CA GLY A 214 -2.17 -9.39 -10.26
C GLY A 214 -2.08 -8.06 -9.52
N GLN A 215 -3.13 -7.25 -9.61
CA GLN A 215 -3.24 -5.94 -8.95
C GLN A 215 -3.68 -6.03 -7.48
N CYS A 216 -4.19 -7.18 -7.04
CA CYS A 216 -4.63 -7.39 -5.66
C CYS A 216 -3.44 -7.49 -4.69
N ASP A 217 -3.60 -6.90 -3.50
CA ASP A 217 -2.62 -7.03 -2.40
C ASP A 217 -2.74 -8.36 -1.62
N LEU A 218 -2.83 -9.46 -2.35
CA LEU A 218 -2.90 -10.79 -1.77
C LEU A 218 -1.50 -11.39 -1.63
N ALA A 219 -1.27 -12.15 -0.57
CA ALA A 219 -0.06 -12.97 -0.45
C ALA A 219 0.00 -14.01 -1.57
N VAL A 220 1.21 -14.38 -2.00
CA VAL A 220 1.43 -15.40 -3.05
C VAL A 220 0.74 -16.73 -2.73
N SER A 221 0.71 -17.12 -1.46
CA SER A 221 0.00 -18.31 -0.99
C SER A 221 -1.52 -18.21 -1.20
N ALA A 222 -2.12 -17.05 -0.95
CA ALA A 222 -3.54 -16.82 -1.18
C ALA A 222 -3.88 -16.86 -2.67
N LEU A 223 -3.06 -16.24 -3.53
CA LEU A 223 -3.22 -16.33 -4.99
C LEU A 223 -3.11 -17.76 -5.49
N SER A 224 -2.19 -18.55 -4.91
CA SER A 224 -2.04 -19.97 -5.25
C SER A 224 -3.30 -20.77 -4.89
N VAL A 225 -3.87 -20.53 -3.71
CA VAL A 225 -5.13 -21.16 -3.27
C VAL A 225 -6.29 -20.76 -4.18
N ILE A 226 -6.38 -19.49 -4.58
CA ILE A 226 -7.43 -19.02 -5.51
C ILE A 226 -7.30 -19.74 -6.87
N ALA A 227 -6.09 -19.77 -7.43
CA ALA A 227 -5.85 -20.46 -8.70
C ALA A 227 -6.19 -21.96 -8.63
N ASP A 228 -5.81 -22.62 -7.54
CA ASP A 228 -6.12 -24.04 -7.30
C ASP A 228 -7.63 -24.27 -7.12
N SER A 229 -8.32 -23.36 -6.44
CA SER A 229 -9.78 -23.40 -6.28
C SER A 229 -10.49 -23.26 -7.62
N LEU A 230 -10.10 -22.27 -8.44
CA LEU A 230 -10.66 -22.06 -9.79
C LEU A 230 -10.42 -23.24 -10.73
N ASN A 231 -9.27 -23.92 -10.60
CA ASN A 231 -8.98 -25.16 -11.32
C ASN A 231 -9.87 -26.32 -10.86
N SER A 232 -10.22 -26.36 -9.57
CA SER A 232 -11.03 -27.43 -8.98
C SER A 232 -12.53 -27.24 -9.20
N GLU A 233 -12.96 -26.08 -9.72
CA GLU A 233 -14.36 -25.83 -10.01
C GLU A 233 -14.86 -26.76 -11.13
N PRO A 234 -15.98 -27.48 -10.88
CA PRO A 234 -16.52 -28.41 -11.86
C PRO A 234 -16.86 -27.69 -13.16
N LEU A 235 -16.44 -28.28 -14.27
CA LEU A 235 -16.79 -27.79 -15.59
C LEU A 235 -18.29 -28.00 -15.81
N PRO A 236 -19.08 -26.93 -16.08
CA PRO A 236 -20.45 -27.14 -16.50
C PRO A 236 -20.46 -27.90 -17.83
N PRO A 237 -21.45 -28.78 -18.08
CA PRO A 237 -21.60 -29.39 -19.39
C PRO A 237 -22.02 -28.33 -20.43
N ALA A 238 -21.57 -28.49 -21.67
CA ALA A 238 -22.00 -27.62 -22.77
C ALA A 238 -23.52 -27.75 -22.99
N ASP A 239 -24.22 -26.62 -23.11
CA ASP A 239 -25.65 -26.58 -23.37
C ASP A 239 -25.93 -26.96 -24.84
N PRO A 240 -26.67 -28.05 -25.10
CA PRO A 240 -26.99 -28.48 -26.47
C PRO A 240 -27.73 -27.42 -27.30
N ALA A 241 -28.54 -26.57 -26.66
CA ALA A 241 -29.27 -25.50 -27.34
C ALA A 241 -28.31 -24.41 -27.83
N VAL A 242 -27.34 -24.01 -26.99
CA VAL A 242 -26.31 -23.02 -27.35
C VAL A 242 -25.40 -23.57 -28.45
N VAL A 243 -24.98 -24.84 -28.35
CA VAL A 243 -24.19 -25.50 -29.41
C VAL A 243 -24.91 -25.47 -30.75
N ARG A 244 -26.23 -25.74 -30.76
CA ARG A 244 -27.03 -25.70 -31.99
C ARG A 244 -27.09 -24.28 -32.55
N LEU A 245 -27.42 -23.28 -31.72
CA LEU A 245 -27.50 -21.88 -32.16
C LEU A 245 -26.17 -21.36 -32.72
N LEU A 246 -25.05 -21.67 -32.08
CA LEU A 246 -23.72 -21.27 -32.53
C LEU A 246 -23.31 -21.99 -33.83
N ARG A 247 -23.71 -23.25 -34.00
CA ARG A 247 -23.49 -24.00 -35.25
C ARG A 247 -24.31 -23.42 -36.40
N ASP A 248 -25.57 -23.08 -36.14
CA ASP A 248 -26.49 -22.52 -37.14
C ASP A 248 -26.07 -21.09 -37.56
N ALA A 249 -25.44 -20.34 -36.66
CA ALA A 249 -24.90 -19.01 -36.95
C ALA A 249 -23.69 -19.02 -37.91
N ALA A 250 -23.07 -20.18 -38.16
CA ALA A 250 -21.94 -20.37 -39.08
C ALA A 250 -20.71 -19.47 -38.84
N GLU A 251 -20.50 -19.00 -37.60
CA GLU A 251 -19.34 -18.19 -37.21
C GLU A 251 -18.13 -19.09 -36.88
N PRO A 252 -17.05 -19.07 -37.69
CA PRO A 252 -16.03 -20.12 -37.74
C PRO A 252 -15.08 -20.22 -36.54
N GLY A 253 -15.36 -19.53 -35.43
CA GLY A 253 -14.57 -19.65 -34.20
C GLY A 253 -15.37 -19.56 -32.90
N LEU A 254 -16.66 -19.23 -32.98
CA LEU A 254 -17.48 -18.95 -31.81
C LEU A 254 -17.91 -20.25 -31.11
N LEU A 255 -18.24 -21.28 -31.89
CA LEU A 255 -18.54 -22.61 -31.37
C LEU A 255 -17.31 -23.23 -30.69
N ASP A 256 -16.13 -23.13 -31.32
CA ASP A 256 -14.89 -23.68 -30.76
C ASP A 256 -14.46 -22.93 -29.48
N ALA A 257 -14.66 -21.62 -29.42
CA ALA A 257 -14.44 -20.85 -28.20
C ALA A 257 -15.36 -21.31 -27.07
N TYR A 258 -16.66 -21.49 -27.35
CA TYR A 258 -17.63 -21.98 -26.38
C TYR A 258 -17.31 -23.39 -25.89
N LEU A 259 -16.96 -24.32 -26.77
CA LEU A 259 -16.63 -25.69 -26.37
C LEU A 259 -15.38 -25.75 -25.48
N ARG A 260 -14.34 -24.94 -25.77
CA ARG A 260 -13.11 -24.87 -24.95
C ARG A 260 -13.34 -24.43 -23.51
N THR A 261 -14.40 -23.69 -23.21
CA THR A 261 -14.73 -23.35 -21.81
C THR A 261 -15.40 -24.49 -21.05
N HIS A 262 -15.82 -25.56 -21.73
CA HIS A 262 -16.53 -26.72 -21.17
C HIS A 262 -15.72 -28.03 -21.34
N GLU A 263 -14.55 -28.00 -21.98
CA GLU A 263 -13.67 -29.14 -22.16
C GLU A 263 -12.74 -29.34 -20.95
N ALA A 264 -12.67 -30.57 -20.45
CA ALA A 264 -11.64 -30.97 -19.51
C ALA A 264 -10.32 -31.15 -20.27
N VAL A 265 -9.27 -30.42 -19.86
CA VAL A 265 -7.92 -30.69 -20.37
C VAL A 265 -7.46 -32.00 -19.70
N PRO A 266 -7.12 -33.05 -20.46
CA PRO A 266 -6.61 -34.27 -19.86
C PRO A 266 -5.32 -33.96 -19.11
N GLU A 267 -5.26 -34.33 -17.83
CA GLU A 267 -4.02 -34.25 -17.05
C GLU A 267 -2.94 -35.05 -17.76
N THR A 268 -1.95 -34.37 -18.32
CA THR A 268 -0.77 -35.01 -18.89
C THR A 268 0.02 -35.71 -17.78
N GLY A 269 -0.24 -37.01 -17.62
CA GLY A 269 0.74 -38.02 -17.23
C GLY A 269 1.27 -37.95 -15.80
N SER A 270 0.50 -38.48 -14.84
CA SER A 270 1.15 -39.21 -13.73
C SER A 270 1.82 -40.46 -14.30
N PRO A 271 3.13 -40.70 -14.06
CA PRO A 271 3.76 -41.93 -14.48
C PRO A 271 3.12 -43.07 -13.71
N VAL A 272 2.58 -44.04 -14.47
CA VAL A 272 2.10 -45.32 -13.97
C VAL A 272 3.23 -45.95 -13.15
N SER A 273 3.07 -45.97 -11.83
CA SER A 273 3.88 -46.78 -10.94
C SER A 273 3.67 -48.24 -11.33
N GLY A 274 4.59 -48.73 -12.16
CA GLY A 274 4.66 -50.11 -12.60
C GLY A 274 4.78 -51.03 -11.41
N GLU A 275 3.70 -51.75 -11.20
CA GLU A 275 3.57 -52.99 -10.46
C GLU A 275 4.75 -53.94 -10.79
N ARG A 276 5.72 -54.05 -9.87
CA ARG A 276 6.68 -55.17 -9.88
C ARG A 276 6.08 -56.32 -9.09
N ALA A 277 5.48 -57.25 -9.82
CA ALA A 277 5.23 -58.60 -9.34
C ALA A 277 6.43 -59.50 -9.68
N ARG A 278 6.82 -60.31 -8.68
CA ARG A 278 7.80 -61.41 -8.63
C ARG A 278 9.22 -61.04 -8.22
#